data_AF-A0A228HL61-F1
#
_entry.id   AF-A0A228HL61-F1
#
_cell.length_a   1.000
_cell.length_b   1.000
_cell.length_c   1.000
_cell.angle_alpha   90.00
_cell.angle_beta   90.00
_cell.angle_gamma   90.00
#
_symmetry.space_group_name_H-M   'P 1'
#
loop_
_entity.id
_entity.type
_entity.pdbx_description
1 polymer ?
#
loop_
_entity_poly.entity_id
_entity_poly.type
_entity_poly.pdbx_seq_one_letter_code
_entity_poly.pdbx_strand_id
1 'polypeptide(L)'
;MSKYETLDQLILERIGATPAPGLLTPATPVPFFLISANPAISAEGERLAQIEKAEARHGKSSAPGWRIIDRRLQALRKAEKIRSTSKGWVLVGGAA
;
A
#
# COMPACT_ATOMS: atom_id res chain seq x y z
N MET A 1 -5.69 -15.43 8.06
CA MET A 1 -5.52 -14.46 6.97
C MET A 1 -6.04 -13.11 7.43
N SER A 2 -5.28 -12.04 7.21
CA SER A 2 -5.72 -10.68 7.57
C SER A 2 -6.72 -10.20 6.52
N LYS A 3 -7.77 -9.44 6.91
CA LYS A 3 -8.69 -8.85 5.93
C LYS A 3 -8.01 -7.92 4.92
N TYR A 4 -6.79 -7.46 5.23
CA TYR A 4 -6.00 -6.56 4.38
C TYR A 4 -5.03 -7.27 3.43
N GLU A 5 -4.97 -8.60 3.44
CA GLU A 5 -3.95 -9.38 2.72
C GLU A 5 -3.95 -9.12 1.21
N THR A 6 -5.14 -9.07 0.59
CA THR A 6 -5.30 -8.74 -0.83
C THR A 6 -4.80 -7.33 -1.14
N LEU A 7 -5.14 -6.34 -0.32
CA LEU A 7 -4.69 -4.95 -0.51
C LEU A 7 -3.17 -4.84 -0.37
N ASP A 8 -2.59 -5.52 0.63
CA ASP A 8 -1.16 -5.55 0.85
C ASP A 8 -0.41 -6.16 -0.34
N GLN A 9 -0.94 -7.26 -0.91
CA GLN A 9 -0.37 -7.89 -2.09
C GLN A 9 -0.40 -6.95 -3.30
N LEU A 10 -1.54 -6.32 -3.58
CA LEU A 10 -1.66 -5.36 -4.69
C LEU A 10 -0.70 -4.16 -4.54
N ILE A 11 -0.50 -3.66 -3.31
CA ILE A 11 0.45 -2.58 -3.02
C ILE A 11 1.89 -3.06 -3.29
N LEU A 12 2.26 -4.24 -2.81
CA LEU A 12 3.61 -4.79 -3.00
C LEU A 12 3.90 -5.06 -4.48
N GLU A 13 2.94 -5.64 -5.22
CA GLU A 13 3.03 -5.83 -6.66
C GLU A 13 3.16 -4.50 -7.39
N ARG A 14 2.40 -3.47 -7.02
CA ARG A 14 2.48 -2.14 -7.66
C ARG A 14 3.83 -1.47 -7.46
N ILE A 15 4.42 -1.59 -6.27
CA ILE A 15 5.74 -1.04 -5.95
C ILE A 15 6.83 -1.90 -6.61
N GLY A 16 6.69 -3.22 -6.61
CA GLY A 16 7.67 -4.17 -7.15
C GLY A 16 7.66 -4.36 -8.67
N ALA A 17 6.53 -4.13 -9.34
CA ALA A 17 6.44 -4.10 -10.80
C ALA A 17 7.15 -2.87 -11.40
N THR A 18 7.55 -1.92 -10.55
CA THR A 18 8.47 -0.86 -10.97
C THR A 18 9.88 -1.48 -10.94
N PRO A 19 10.57 -1.58 -12.09
CA PRO A 19 11.72 -2.45 -12.23
C PRO A 19 12.81 -2.14 -11.19
N ALA A 20 13.25 -3.20 -10.51
CA ALA A 20 14.60 -3.31 -9.97
C ALA A 20 15.23 -4.60 -10.51
N PRO A 21 15.84 -4.57 -11.71
CA PRO A 21 16.90 -5.53 -11.95
C PRO A 21 18.08 -4.99 -12.79
N GLY A 22 19.30 -5.25 -12.32
CA GLY A 22 20.50 -5.38 -13.18
C GLY A 22 21.19 -4.09 -13.65
N LEU A 23 20.70 -2.91 -13.28
CA LEU A 23 21.36 -1.63 -13.57
C LEU A 23 21.76 -0.97 -12.25
N LEU A 24 22.83 -0.18 -12.29
CA LEU A 24 23.33 0.68 -11.21
C LEU A 24 22.33 1.81 -10.84
N THR A 25 21.03 1.57 -10.96
CA THR A 25 19.94 2.52 -10.76
C THR A 25 19.15 2.19 -9.50
N PRO A 26 18.93 3.15 -8.59
CA PRO A 26 18.13 2.92 -7.40
C PRO A 26 16.69 2.55 -7.79
N ALA A 27 16.05 1.67 -6.99
CA ALA A 27 14.63 1.36 -7.11
C ALA A 27 13.82 2.66 -7.25
N THR A 28 13.02 2.77 -8.31
CA THR A 28 12.28 4.01 -8.60
C THR A 28 11.14 4.16 -7.59
N PRO A 29 11.14 5.23 -6.76
CA PRO A 29 10.08 5.44 -5.77
C PRO A 29 8.74 5.67 -6.44
N VAL A 30 7.71 4.97 -5.95
CA VAL A 30 6.33 5.13 -6.41
C VAL A 30 5.61 6.12 -5.48
N PRO A 31 5.21 7.31 -5.97
CA PRO A 31 4.45 8.29 -5.19
C PRO A 31 3.10 7.74 -4.71
N PHE A 32 2.63 8.22 -3.55
CA PHE A 32 1.36 7.80 -2.97
C PHE A 32 0.19 7.94 -3.96
N PHE A 33 0.10 9.05 -4.68
CA PHE A 33 -1.03 9.29 -5.60
C PHE A 33 -1.10 8.24 -6.73
N LEU A 34 0.05 7.71 -7.20
CA LEU A 34 0.08 6.67 -8.23
C LEU A 34 -0.28 5.28 -7.67
N ILE A 35 -0.08 5.07 -6.37
CA ILE A 35 -0.52 3.86 -5.67
C ILE A 35 -2.03 3.95 -5.44
N SER A 36 -2.50 5.06 -4.88
CA SER A 36 -3.92 5.23 -4.53
C SER A 36 -4.85 5.40 -5.73
N ALA A 37 -4.33 5.88 -6.87
CA ALA A 37 -5.10 5.98 -8.13
C ALA A 37 -5.11 4.67 -8.94
N ASN A 38 -4.35 3.64 -8.55
CA ASN A 38 -4.41 2.36 -9.24
C ASN A 38 -5.81 1.74 -9.06
N PRO A 39 -6.53 1.37 -10.15
CA PRO A 39 -7.92 0.92 -10.06
C PRO A 39 -8.16 -0.27 -9.13
N ALA A 40 -7.25 -1.25 -9.11
CA ALA A 40 -7.36 -2.42 -8.25
C ALA A 40 -7.14 -2.07 -6.78
N ILE A 41 -6.11 -1.27 -6.49
CA ILE A 41 -5.81 -0.81 -5.12
C ILE A 41 -6.92 0.11 -4.60
N SER A 42 -7.42 1.04 -5.43
CA SER A 42 -8.49 1.96 -5.03
C SER A 42 -9.80 1.23 -4.75
N ALA A 43 -10.18 0.27 -5.61
CA ALA A 43 -11.39 -0.51 -5.43
C ALA A 43 -11.33 -1.36 -4.16
N GLU A 44 -10.18 -2.01 -3.91
CA GLU A 44 -10.00 -2.82 -2.72
C GLU A 44 -9.93 -1.97 -1.44
N GLY A 45 -9.28 -0.80 -1.50
CA GLY A 45 -9.28 0.17 -0.41
C GLY A 45 -10.69 0.63 -0.05
N GLU A 46 -11.54 0.90 -1.05
CA GLU A 46 -12.94 1.29 -0.81
C GLU A 46 -13.78 0.13 -0.27
N ARG A 47 -13.60 -1.09 -0.79
CA ARG A 47 -14.25 -2.29 -0.23
C ARG A 47 -13.94 -2.45 1.25
N LEU A 48 -12.68 -2.27 1.65
CA LEU A 48 -12.24 -2.34 3.04
C LEU A 48 -12.76 -1.18 3.89
N ALA A 49 -12.86 0.02 3.33
CA ALA A 49 -13.49 1.15 4.01
C ALA A 49 -14.95 0.85 4.38
N GLN A 50 -15.72 0.23 3.47
CA GLN A 50 -17.10 -0.19 3.75
C GLN A 50 -17.17 -1.30 4.80
N ILE A 51 -16.26 -2.26 4.77
CA ILE A 51 -16.16 -3.31 5.81
C ILE A 51 -15.86 -2.68 7.18
N GLU A 52 -14.85 -1.80 7.27
CA GLU A 52 -14.52 -1.12 8.52
C GLU A 52 -15.68 -0.25 9.03
N LYS A 53 -16.42 0.39 8.13
CA LYS A 53 -17.62 1.17 8.46
C LYS A 53 -18.73 0.27 9.03
N ALA A 54 -18.96 -0.90 8.42
CA ALA A 54 -19.94 -1.87 8.90
C ALA A 54 -19.56 -2.48 10.26
N GLU A 55 -18.26 -2.71 10.49
CA GLU A 55 -17.73 -3.23 11.76
C GLU A 55 -17.62 -2.16 12.87
N ALA A 56 -17.71 -0.87 12.52
CA ALA A 56 -17.51 0.22 13.47
C ALA A 56 -18.65 0.29 14.49
N ARG A 57 -18.35 -0.09 15.74
CA ARG A 57 -19.23 0.21 16.88
C ARG A 57 -19.36 1.73 17.02
N HIS A 58 -20.60 2.20 17.13
CA HIS A 58 -20.99 3.62 17.21
C HIS A 58 -20.77 4.46 15.93
N GLY A 59 -20.65 3.83 14.75
CA GLY A 59 -20.70 4.54 13.45
C GLY A 59 -19.52 5.47 13.16
N LYS A 60 -18.38 5.28 13.84
CA LYS A 60 -17.23 6.21 13.77
C LYS A 60 -16.15 5.86 12.74
N SER A 61 -16.24 4.76 11.99
CA SER A 61 -15.31 4.55 10.87
C SER A 61 -15.88 5.16 9.59
N SER A 62 -15.43 6.38 9.29
CA SER A 62 -15.69 7.10 8.04
C SER A 62 -14.42 7.24 7.19
N ALA A 63 -13.44 6.36 7.39
CA ALA A 63 -12.19 6.44 6.67
C ALA A 63 -12.45 6.15 5.17
N PRO A 64 -12.14 7.08 4.25
CA PRO A 64 -12.25 6.82 2.82
C PRO A 64 -11.21 5.78 2.37
N GLY A 65 -11.44 5.10 1.24
CA GLY A 65 -10.54 4.04 0.76
C GLY A 65 -9.06 4.42 0.70
N TRP A 66 -8.72 5.65 0.29
CA TRP A 66 -7.32 6.12 0.28
C TRP A 66 -6.66 6.14 1.66
N ARG A 67 -7.45 6.35 2.73
CA ARG A 67 -6.93 6.34 4.10
C ARG A 67 -6.63 4.92 4.56
N ILE A 68 -7.38 3.93 4.07
CA ILE A 68 -7.07 2.52 4.27
C ILE A 68 -5.73 2.18 3.59
N ILE A 69 -5.55 2.62 2.34
CA ILE A 69 -4.29 2.44 1.59
C ILE A 69 -3.10 3.05 2.34
N ASP A 70 -3.21 4.29 2.82
CA ASP A 70 -2.15 4.95 3.59
C ASP A 70 -1.82 4.19 4.89
N ARG A 71 -2.83 3.74 5.64
CA ARG A 71 -2.62 2.90 6.84
C ARG A 71 -1.88 1.61 6.50
N ARG A 72 -2.21 0.98 5.37
CA ARG A 72 -1.52 -0.24 4.90
C ARG A 72 -0.08 0.03 4.49
N LEU A 73 0.21 1.14 3.80
CA LEU A 73 1.59 1.55 3.52
C LEU A 73 2.40 1.72 4.80
N GLN A 74 1.84 2.35 5.83
CA GLN A 74 2.52 2.46 7.12
C GLN A 74 2.72 1.10 7.81
N ALA A 75 1.75 0.18 7.71
CA ALA A 75 1.88 -1.17 8.26
C ALA A 75 2.97 -1.97 7.54
N LEU A 76 3.01 -1.93 6.20
CA LEU A 76 4.04 -2.58 5.39
C LEU A 76 5.43 -1.99 5.63
N ARG A 77 5.52 -0.68 5.89
CA ARG A 77 6.77 -0.02 6.30
C ARG A 77 7.27 -0.53 7.65
N LYS A 78 6.38 -0.62 8.64
CA LYS A 78 6.71 -1.15 9.97
C LYS A 78 7.08 -2.63 9.93
N ALA A 79 6.55 -3.37 8.95
CA ALA A 79 6.90 -4.75 8.65
C ALA A 79 8.14 -4.88 7.75
N GLU A 80 8.86 -3.79 7.50
CA GLU A 80 10.12 -3.74 6.74
C GLU A 80 10.04 -4.26 5.30
N LYS A 81 8.83 -4.36 4.73
CA LYS A 81 8.65 -4.79 3.31
C LYS A 81 8.87 -3.64 2.33
N ILE A 82 8.59 -2.41 2.77
CA ILE A 82 8.75 -1.19 1.99
C ILE A 82 9.38 -0.10 2.85
N ARG A 83 9.97 0.91 2.21
CA ARG A 83 10.44 2.12 2.89
C ARG A 83 9.92 3.37 2.20
N SER A 84 9.72 4.42 2.99
CA SER A 84 9.38 5.75 2.48
C SER A 84 10.66 6.49 2.12
N THR A 85 10.61 7.24 1.03
CA THR A 85 11.65 8.16 0.55
C THR A 85 11.02 9.54 0.34
N SER A 86 11.83 10.56 0.08
CA SER A 86 11.32 11.90 -0.27
C SER A 86 10.48 11.92 -1.55
N LYS A 87 10.62 10.91 -2.43
CA LYS A 87 9.93 10.84 -3.73
C LYS A 87 8.80 9.79 -3.78
N GLY A 88 8.61 9.01 -2.73
CA GLY A 88 7.60 7.94 -2.69
C GLY A 88 8.09 6.68 -2.01
N TRP A 89 7.47 5.55 -2.34
CA TRP A 89 7.67 4.27 -1.70
C TRP A 89 8.50 3.33 -2.56
N VAL A 90 9.41 2.58 -1.95
CA VAL A 90 10.18 1.53 -2.63
C VAL A 90 10.09 0.23 -1.85
N LEU A 91 10.18 -0.90 -2.54
CA LEU A 91 10.39 -2.19 -1.89
C LEU A 91 11.70 -2.16 -1.11
N VAL A 92 11.70 -2.81 0.05
CA VAL A 92 12.95 -3.17 0.72
C VAL A 92 13.40 -4.48 0.07
N GLY A 93 14.23 -4.36 -0.96
CA GLY A 93 14.86 -5.49 -1.65
C GLY A 93 16.05 -6.02 -0.85
N GLY A 94 16.07 -7.33 -0.63
CA GLY A 94 17.03 -8.07 0.18
C GLY A 94 18.49 -7.83 -0.19
N ALA A 95 19.26 -7.40 0.81
CA ALA A 95 20.69 -7.54 0.87
C ALA A 95 21.00 -8.40 2.11
N ALA A 96 21.21 -9.69 1.87
CA ALA A 96 22.21 -10.49 2.57
C ALA A 96 23.01 -11.19 1.49
#